data_AF-A0A9P8RRS8-F1
#
_entry.id   AF-A0A9P8RRS8-F1
#
_cell.length_a   1.000
_cell.length_b   1.000
_cell.length_c   1.000
_cell.angle_alpha   90.00
_cell.angle_beta   90.00
_cell.angle_gamma   90.00
#
_symmetry.space_group_name_H-M   'P 1'
#
loop_
_entity.id
_entity.type
_entity.pdbx_description
1 polymer ?
#
loop_
_entity_poly.entity_id
_entity_poly.type
_entity_poly.pdbx_seq_one_letter_code
_entity_poly.pdbx_strand_id
1 'polypeptide(L)'
;MACRPEGHLNRRETLCQKAEQEDRLVPTRAEFQEMLKNPDALYKDIIELIEKSRDFHAHRDNYREQLFEVKQIMQYSRTIGSMPAPSEGRRFTKLPDLPLFNGSMKDGVMYDNWLIQVENKLRGNADVYPTKDLKIIYVAGQVSGDALTLISSHLWAMNRHAYGTIDELYEYLEELYGNPNKKRNARQAFKDLAMRKE
;
A
#
# COMPACT_ATOMS: atom_id res chain seq x y z
N MET A 1 37.05 22.12 -28.07
CA MET A 1 35.58 22.08 -28.28
C MET A 1 35.10 20.77 -27.68
N ALA A 2 34.43 20.81 -26.52
CA ALA A 2 33.92 19.62 -25.85
C ALA A 2 32.39 19.70 -25.83
N CYS A 3 31.74 18.77 -26.53
CA CYS A 3 30.30 18.58 -26.48
C CYS A 3 29.91 17.96 -25.13
N ARG A 4 28.92 18.57 -24.46
CA ARG A 4 28.31 18.09 -23.22
C ARG A 4 26.99 17.40 -23.61
N PRO A 5 26.71 16.14 -23.22
CA PRO A 5 25.44 15.51 -23.55
C PRO A 5 24.31 16.06 -22.67
N GLU A 6 23.17 16.23 -23.32
CA GLU A 6 21.94 16.83 -22.79
C GLU A 6 21.31 16.01 -21.66
N GLY A 7 20.62 16.73 -20.78
CA GLY A 7 20.00 16.22 -19.57
C GLY A 7 18.89 15.21 -19.86
N HIS A 8 19.05 14.02 -19.32
CA HIS A 8 17.95 13.10 -19.05
C HIS A 8 17.00 13.78 -18.06
N LEU A 9 15.88 14.34 -18.53
CA LEU A 9 14.77 14.70 -17.66
C LEU A 9 14.34 13.44 -16.89
N ASN A 10 14.41 13.53 -15.57
CA ASN A 10 14.21 12.39 -14.69
C ASN A 10 12.71 12.05 -14.65
N ARG A 11 12.37 10.77 -14.77
CA ARG A 11 10.99 10.22 -14.74
C ARG A 11 10.16 10.72 -13.53
N ARG A 12 10.84 11.09 -12.44
CA ARG A 12 10.25 11.71 -11.24
C ARG A 12 9.68 13.11 -11.47
N GLU A 13 10.33 13.94 -12.29
CA GLU A 13 9.87 15.32 -12.55
C GLU A 13 8.63 15.32 -13.45
N THR A 14 8.57 14.38 -14.40
CA THR A 14 7.39 14.16 -15.25
C THR A 14 6.19 13.64 -14.46
N LEU A 15 6.41 12.86 -13.39
CA LEU A 15 5.35 12.39 -12.49
C LEU A 15 4.86 13.50 -11.54
N CYS A 16 5.76 14.36 -11.02
CA CYS A 16 5.35 15.51 -10.20
C CYS A 16 4.53 16.52 -10.99
N GLN A 17 4.93 16.83 -12.23
CA GLN A 17 4.15 17.73 -13.10
C GLN A 17 2.77 17.15 -13.46
N LYS A 18 2.65 15.83 -13.57
CA LYS A 18 1.35 15.17 -13.79
C LYS A 18 0.48 15.19 -12.52
N ALA A 19 1.09 15.02 -11.35
CA ALA A 19 0.41 15.05 -10.06
C ALA A 19 -0.11 16.45 -9.69
N GLU A 20 0.62 17.52 -10.06
CA GLU A 20 0.17 18.91 -9.89
C GLU A 20 -0.99 19.29 -10.83
N GLN A 21 -1.13 18.59 -11.97
CA GLN A 21 -2.22 18.82 -12.92
C GLN A 21 -3.53 18.09 -12.53
N GLU A 22 -3.45 17.07 -11.68
CA GLU A 22 -4.59 16.30 -11.14
C GLU A 22 -5.10 16.81 -9.76
N ASP A 23 -4.68 18.00 -9.34
CA ASP A 23 -4.97 18.58 -8.01
C ASP A 23 -6.38 19.19 -7.86
N ARG A 24 -7.38 18.70 -8.62
CA ARG A 24 -8.80 19.08 -8.46
C ARG A 24 -9.69 17.84 -8.47
N LEU A 25 -9.88 17.20 -7.31
CA LEU A 25 -10.82 16.08 -7.16
C LEU A 25 -12.09 16.40 -6.37
N VAL A 26 -12.29 17.64 -5.95
CA VAL A 26 -13.63 18.14 -5.62
C VAL A 26 -14.00 19.13 -6.69
N PRO A 27 -14.85 18.76 -7.66
CA PRO A 27 -15.31 19.67 -8.67
C PRO A 27 -15.96 20.86 -7.95
N THR A 28 -15.43 22.06 -8.21
CA THR A 28 -16.10 23.30 -7.82
C THR A 28 -17.50 23.29 -8.41
N ARG A 29 -18.44 24.02 -7.81
CA ARG A 29 -19.84 24.09 -8.29
C ARG A 29 -19.95 24.37 -9.81
N ALA A 30 -19.00 25.14 -10.36
CA ALA A 30 -18.91 25.41 -11.79
C ALA A 30 -18.42 24.21 -12.60
N GLU A 31 -17.43 23.46 -12.12
CA GLU A 31 -16.94 22.22 -12.74
C GLU A 31 -17.99 21.10 -12.69
N PHE A 32 -18.73 20.99 -11.58
CA PHE A 32 -19.85 20.07 -11.47
C PHE A 32 -20.97 20.42 -12.47
N GLN A 33 -21.26 21.72 -12.66
CA GLN A 33 -22.19 22.16 -13.70
C GLN A 33 -21.67 21.94 -15.12
N GLU A 34 -20.35 22.04 -15.35
CA GLU A 34 -19.68 21.69 -16.61
C GLU A 34 -19.79 20.20 -16.92
N MET A 35 -19.50 19.33 -15.94
CA MET A 35 -19.64 17.88 -16.07
C MET A 35 -21.07 17.46 -16.37
N LEU A 36 -22.07 18.16 -15.80
CA LEU A 36 -23.48 17.94 -16.10
C LEU A 36 -23.90 18.37 -17.51
N LYS A 37 -23.09 19.16 -18.23
CA LYS A 37 -23.35 19.48 -19.65
C LYS A 37 -23.08 18.30 -20.58
N ASN A 38 -22.25 17.34 -20.14
CA ASN A 38 -21.89 16.17 -20.93
C ASN A 38 -22.18 14.87 -20.13
N PRO A 39 -23.46 14.53 -19.92
CA PRO A 39 -23.87 13.44 -19.04
C PRO A 39 -23.25 12.10 -19.45
N ASP A 40 -23.05 11.86 -20.75
CA ASP A 40 -22.48 10.61 -21.27
C ASP A 40 -21.02 10.39 -20.85
N ALA A 41 -20.22 11.46 -20.72
CA ALA A 41 -18.84 11.35 -20.24
C ALA A 41 -18.81 11.03 -18.74
N LEU A 42 -19.67 11.71 -17.95
CA LEU A 42 -19.80 11.45 -16.52
C LEU A 42 -20.28 10.02 -16.22
N TYR A 43 -21.22 9.49 -17.00
CA TYR A 43 -21.66 8.09 -16.85
C TYR A 43 -20.53 7.10 -17.14
N LYS A 44 -19.69 7.37 -18.16
CA LYS A 44 -18.53 6.53 -18.45
C LYS A 44 -17.52 6.52 -17.29
N ASP A 45 -17.18 7.68 -16.75
CA ASP A 45 -16.23 7.81 -15.64
C ASP A 45 -16.74 7.08 -14.38
N ILE A 46 -18.05 7.16 -14.09
CA ILE A 46 -18.66 6.45 -12.97
C ILE A 46 -18.61 4.93 -13.17
N ILE A 47 -18.92 4.45 -14.38
CA ILE A 47 -18.86 3.01 -14.70
C ILE A 47 -17.41 2.50 -14.54
N GLU A 48 -16.44 3.23 -15.09
CA GLU A 48 -15.01 2.89 -14.98
C GLU A 48 -14.55 2.85 -13.51
N LEU A 49 -15.00 3.81 -12.69
CA LEU A 49 -14.67 3.83 -11.26
C LEU A 49 -15.29 2.63 -10.51
N ILE A 50 -16.52 2.24 -10.83
CA ILE A 50 -17.19 1.07 -10.24
C ILE A 50 -16.44 -0.21 -10.61
N GLU A 51 -16.05 -0.36 -11.87
CA GLU A 51 -15.27 -1.51 -12.33
C GLU A 51 -13.92 -1.59 -11.63
N LYS A 52 -13.18 -0.46 -11.58
CA LYS A 52 -11.89 -0.38 -10.88
C LYS A 52 -12.03 -0.72 -9.39
N SER A 53 -13.09 -0.26 -8.73
CA SER A 53 -13.38 -0.59 -7.32
C SER A 53 -13.67 -2.08 -7.12
N ARG A 54 -14.44 -2.70 -8.03
CA ARG A 54 -14.73 -4.14 -7.99
C ARG A 54 -13.45 -4.96 -8.14
N ASP A 55 -12.57 -4.58 -9.06
CA ASP A 55 -11.32 -5.29 -9.30
C ASP A 55 -10.40 -5.20 -8.08
N PHE A 56 -10.31 -4.04 -7.41
CA PHE A 56 -9.58 -3.94 -6.14
C PHE A 56 -10.13 -4.85 -5.05
N HIS A 57 -11.45 -4.98 -4.95
CA HIS A 57 -12.06 -5.91 -4.00
C HIS A 57 -11.73 -7.37 -4.34
N ALA A 58 -11.79 -7.76 -5.61
CA ALA A 58 -11.45 -9.11 -6.04
C ALA A 58 -9.98 -9.45 -5.76
N HIS A 59 -9.05 -8.52 -6.04
CA HIS A 59 -7.62 -8.68 -5.74
C HIS A 59 -7.37 -8.86 -4.24
N ARG A 60 -7.99 -8.03 -3.40
CA ARG A 60 -7.90 -8.16 -1.94
C ARG A 60 -8.38 -9.54 -1.48
N ASP A 61 -9.53 -9.99 -1.99
CA ASP A 61 -10.12 -11.26 -1.56
C ASP A 61 -9.27 -12.46 -1.98
N ASN A 62 -8.63 -12.40 -3.15
CA ASN A 62 -7.64 -13.40 -3.59
C ASN A 62 -6.45 -13.49 -2.62
N TYR A 63 -5.85 -12.38 -2.20
CA TYR A 63 -4.77 -12.43 -1.20
C TYR A 63 -5.23 -12.97 0.15
N ARG A 64 -6.48 -12.70 0.55
CA ARG A 64 -7.05 -13.29 1.78
C ARG A 64 -7.20 -14.80 1.65
N GLU A 65 -7.62 -15.30 0.49
CA GLU A 65 -7.73 -16.73 0.20
C GLU A 65 -6.36 -17.41 0.20
N GLN A 66 -5.36 -16.87 -0.52
CA GLN A 66 -3.99 -17.39 -0.51
C GLN A 66 -3.41 -17.43 0.92
N LEU A 67 -3.64 -16.38 1.71
CA LEU A 67 -3.23 -16.35 3.11
C LEU A 67 -3.90 -17.45 3.94
N PHE A 68 -5.17 -17.74 3.67
CA PHE A 68 -5.91 -18.80 4.33
C PHE A 68 -5.37 -20.19 3.94
N GLU A 69 -5.17 -20.44 2.65
CA GLU A 69 -4.64 -21.71 2.13
C GLU A 69 -3.25 -22.03 2.70
N VAL A 70 -2.31 -21.08 2.62
CA VAL A 70 -0.95 -21.27 3.14
C VAL A 70 -0.96 -21.53 4.65
N LYS A 71 -1.87 -20.89 5.40
CA LYS A 71 -2.05 -21.16 6.83
C LYS A 71 -2.59 -22.57 7.09
N GLN A 72 -3.56 -23.03 6.30
CA GLN A 72 -4.10 -24.38 6.44
C GLN A 72 -3.03 -25.44 6.17
N ILE A 73 -2.29 -25.32 5.06
CA ILE A 73 -1.19 -26.25 4.73
C ILE A 73 -0.16 -26.35 5.87
N MET A 74 0.16 -25.22 6.50
CA MET A 74 1.06 -25.20 7.66
C MET A 74 0.47 -25.88 8.91
N GLN A 75 -0.83 -25.72 9.17
CA GLN A 75 -1.48 -26.36 10.31
C GLN A 75 -1.53 -27.88 10.12
N TYR A 76 -1.91 -28.35 8.92
CA TYR A 76 -1.94 -29.78 8.61
C TYR A 76 -0.55 -30.44 8.74
N SER A 77 0.51 -29.78 8.27
CA SER A 77 1.89 -30.28 8.43
C SER A 77 2.35 -30.34 9.89
N ARG A 78 1.91 -29.41 10.76
CA ARG A 78 2.16 -29.49 12.21
C ARG A 78 1.42 -30.66 12.89
N THR A 79 0.20 -30.99 12.46
CA THR A 79 -0.61 -32.04 13.10
C THR A 79 -0.18 -33.47 12.77
N ILE A 80 0.45 -33.71 11.59
CA ILE A 80 0.90 -35.05 11.20
C ILE A 80 2.18 -35.48 11.98
N GLY A 81 2.86 -34.55 12.66
CA GLY A 81 4.09 -34.79 13.43
C GLY A 81 3.94 -34.86 14.97
N SER A 82 2.75 -34.73 15.55
CA SER A 82 2.61 -34.74 17.02
C SER A 82 1.23 -35.19 17.49
N MET A 83 1.17 -36.21 18.35
CA MET A 83 -0.03 -36.54 19.14
C MET A 83 -0.39 -35.36 20.07
N PRO A 84 -1.68 -35.10 20.34
CA PRO A 84 -2.08 -33.87 21.02
C PRO A 84 -2.02 -34.02 22.55
N ALA A 85 -1.27 -33.13 23.20
CA ALA A 85 -1.62 -32.67 24.55
C ALA A 85 -2.66 -31.53 24.40
N PRO A 86 -3.67 -31.42 25.29
CA PRO A 86 -4.70 -30.41 25.18
C PRO A 86 -4.09 -29.05 25.56
N SER A 87 -3.54 -28.33 24.58
CA SER A 87 -3.13 -26.94 24.80
C SER A 87 -4.38 -26.07 24.82
N GLU A 88 -4.65 -25.49 25.98
CA GLU A 88 -5.65 -24.47 26.20
C GLU A 88 -5.63 -23.44 25.06
N GLY A 89 -6.81 -23.14 24.52
CA GLY A 89 -6.98 -22.31 23.33
C GLY A 89 -6.18 -21.00 23.44
N ARG A 90 -5.06 -20.94 22.70
CA ARG A 90 -4.27 -19.72 22.52
C ARG A 90 -5.19 -18.70 21.86
N ARG A 91 -5.76 -17.80 22.67
CA ARG A 91 -6.65 -16.74 22.19
C ARG A 91 -5.83 -15.85 21.27
N PHE A 92 -6.12 -15.90 19.98
CA PHE A 92 -5.59 -14.95 19.01
C PHE A 92 -6.12 -13.56 19.36
N THR A 93 -5.22 -12.65 19.72
CA THR A 93 -5.58 -11.23 19.84
C THR A 93 -5.85 -10.73 18.42
N LYS A 94 -7.11 -10.78 17.98
CA LYS A 94 -7.52 -10.31 16.66
C LYS A 94 -7.44 -8.79 16.67
N LEU A 95 -6.22 -8.25 16.49
CA LEU A 95 -6.01 -6.84 16.22
C LEU A 95 -6.95 -6.41 15.08
N PRO A 96 -7.51 -5.19 15.10
CA PRO A 96 -8.40 -4.72 14.04
C PRO A 96 -7.71 -4.75 12.67
N ASP A 97 -8.50 -4.92 11.61
CA ASP A 97 -7.99 -4.90 10.23
C ASP A 97 -7.55 -3.48 9.84
N LEU A 98 -6.44 -3.39 9.10
CA LEU A 98 -5.80 -2.12 8.77
C LEU A 98 -6.50 -1.48 7.56
N PRO A 99 -6.47 -0.15 7.43
CA PRO A 99 -6.92 0.51 6.21
C PRO A 99 -6.03 0.12 5.02
N LEU A 100 -6.64 0.03 3.84
CA LEU A 100 -5.91 -0.20 2.60
C LEU A 100 -5.08 1.03 2.23
N PHE A 101 -3.87 0.81 1.73
CA PHE A 101 -3.01 1.85 1.21
C PHE A 101 -3.02 1.85 -0.31
N ASN A 102 -3.53 2.92 -0.91
CA ASN A 102 -3.64 3.05 -2.37
C ASN A 102 -2.47 3.81 -3.02
N GLY A 103 -1.48 4.25 -2.23
CA GLY A 103 -0.35 5.04 -2.72
C GLY A 103 -0.56 6.56 -2.68
N SER A 104 -1.71 7.04 -2.20
CA SER A 104 -1.99 8.49 -2.13
C SER A 104 -2.24 8.95 -0.71
N MET A 105 -1.88 10.21 -0.42
CA MET A 105 -2.23 10.88 0.84
C MET A 105 -3.69 11.33 0.90
N LYS A 106 -4.48 11.16 -0.19
CA LYS A 106 -5.85 11.71 -0.34
C LYS A 106 -6.81 11.14 0.70
N ASP A 107 -6.63 9.88 1.12
CA ASP A 107 -7.49 9.23 2.11
C ASP A 107 -7.07 9.50 3.57
N GLY A 108 -6.13 10.43 3.80
CA GLY A 108 -5.58 10.74 5.13
C GLY A 108 -4.66 9.65 5.69
N VAL A 109 -4.47 8.55 4.96
CA VAL A 109 -3.55 7.47 5.31
C VAL A 109 -2.14 7.85 4.86
N MET A 110 -1.37 8.42 5.79
CA MET A 110 0.05 8.69 5.57
C MET A 110 0.81 7.36 5.50
N TYR A 111 1.66 7.19 4.48
CA TYR A 111 2.47 5.99 4.28
C TYR A 111 3.23 5.57 5.54
N ASP A 112 3.90 6.51 6.21
CA ASP A 112 4.64 6.24 7.46
C ASP A 112 3.74 5.67 8.57
N ASN A 113 2.55 6.27 8.76
CA ASN A 113 1.59 5.82 9.77
C ASN A 113 1.00 4.46 9.42
N TRP A 114 0.77 4.20 8.13
CA TRP A 114 0.27 2.92 7.66
C TRP A 114 1.32 1.81 7.86
N LEU A 115 2.57 2.08 7.48
CA LEU A 115 3.67 1.12 7.62
C LEU A 115 3.89 0.74 9.09
N ILE A 116 3.91 1.72 10.00
CA ILE A 116 4.02 1.47 11.45
C ILE A 116 2.90 0.54 11.94
N GLN A 117 1.67 0.74 11.46
CA GLN A 117 0.55 -0.12 11.85
C GLN A 117 0.68 -1.55 11.30
N VAL A 118 1.15 -1.69 10.05
CA VAL A 118 1.45 -3.00 9.43
C VAL A 118 2.53 -3.73 10.23
N GLU A 119 3.63 -3.06 10.56
CA GLU A 119 4.72 -3.64 11.36
C GLU A 119 4.24 -4.07 12.75
N ASN A 120 3.48 -3.20 13.43
CA ASN A 120 2.92 -3.49 14.74
C ASN A 120 1.97 -4.70 14.70
N LYS A 121 1.17 -4.83 13.63
CA LYS A 121 0.27 -5.96 13.41
C LYS A 121 1.05 -7.26 13.21
N LEU A 122 2.07 -7.26 12.36
CA LEU A 122 2.89 -8.44 12.12
C LEU A 122 3.71 -8.84 13.36
N ARG A 123 4.20 -7.87 14.13
CA ARG A 123 4.89 -8.13 15.40
C ARG A 123 3.95 -8.67 16.48
N GLY A 124 2.78 -8.04 16.63
CA GLY A 124 1.75 -8.44 17.62
C GLY A 124 1.13 -9.81 17.30
N ASN A 125 1.11 -10.20 16.03
CA ASN A 125 0.57 -11.47 15.56
C ASN A 125 1.66 -12.37 14.95
N ALA A 126 2.88 -12.37 15.50
CA ALA A 126 4.00 -13.15 14.97
C ALA A 126 3.67 -14.66 14.86
N ASP A 127 2.89 -15.19 15.81
CA ASP A 127 2.41 -16.59 15.77
C ASP A 127 1.50 -16.89 14.58
N VAL A 128 0.80 -15.87 14.06
CA VAL A 128 -0.14 -15.97 12.93
C VAL A 128 0.58 -15.81 11.59
N TYR A 129 1.69 -15.08 11.57
CA TYR A 129 2.52 -14.83 10.37
C TYR A 129 3.97 -15.29 10.60
N PRO A 130 4.20 -16.59 10.87
CA PRO A 130 5.53 -17.08 11.24
C PRO A 130 6.51 -17.10 10.06
N THR A 131 6.03 -17.17 8.82
CA THR A 131 6.88 -17.22 7.62
C THR A 131 6.94 -15.87 6.91
N LYS A 132 8.04 -15.64 6.20
CA LYS A 132 8.22 -14.47 5.35
C LYS A 132 7.13 -14.35 4.29
N ASP A 133 6.72 -15.47 3.67
CA ASP A 133 5.70 -15.48 2.62
C ASP A 133 4.34 -15.05 3.16
N LEU A 134 3.95 -15.52 4.36
CA LEU A 134 2.71 -15.08 5.01
C LEU A 134 2.72 -13.59 5.34
N LYS A 135 3.89 -13.03 5.69
CA LYS A 135 4.05 -11.58 5.90
C LYS A 135 3.91 -10.83 4.57
N ILE A 136 4.58 -11.27 3.51
CA ILE A 136 4.53 -10.65 2.18
C ILE A 136 3.09 -10.67 1.63
N ILE A 137 2.41 -11.81 1.67
CA ILE A 137 1.01 -11.96 1.23
C ILE A 137 0.11 -11.04 2.05
N TYR A 138 0.32 -10.95 3.36
CA TYR A 138 -0.46 -10.05 4.21
C TYR A 138 -0.28 -8.58 3.81
N VAL A 139 0.97 -8.11 3.70
CA VAL A 139 1.26 -6.72 3.33
C VAL A 139 0.75 -6.40 1.94
N ALA A 140 0.94 -7.29 0.96
CA ALA A 140 0.39 -7.14 -0.40
C ALA A 140 -1.14 -6.98 -0.37
N GLY A 141 -1.85 -7.76 0.44
CA GLY A 141 -3.30 -7.65 0.62
C GLY A 141 -3.76 -6.39 1.38
N GLN A 142 -2.84 -5.60 1.95
CA GLN A 142 -3.13 -4.28 2.54
C GLN A 142 -2.80 -3.12 1.59
N VAL A 143 -2.25 -3.40 0.42
CA VAL A 143 -2.00 -2.41 -0.63
C VAL A 143 -3.05 -2.58 -1.72
N SER A 144 -3.55 -1.46 -2.24
CA SER A 144 -4.54 -1.42 -3.32
C SER A 144 -4.13 -0.36 -4.33
N GLY A 145 -4.99 -0.06 -5.30
CA GLY A 145 -4.73 1.07 -6.17
C GLY A 145 -3.57 0.83 -7.13
N ASP A 146 -3.02 1.96 -7.56
CA ASP A 146 -1.82 2.00 -8.38
C ASP A 146 -0.59 1.52 -7.59
N ALA A 147 -0.62 1.63 -6.26
CA ALA A 147 0.42 1.07 -5.40
C ALA A 147 0.54 -0.45 -5.53
N LEU A 148 -0.59 -1.15 -5.59
CA LEU A 148 -0.57 -2.60 -5.79
C LEU A 148 0.02 -2.94 -7.16
N THR A 149 -0.38 -2.22 -8.21
CA THR A 149 0.14 -2.42 -9.57
C THR A 149 1.67 -2.28 -9.61
N LEU A 150 2.23 -1.31 -8.88
CA LEU A 150 3.67 -1.09 -8.83
C LEU A 150 4.43 -2.21 -8.13
N ILE A 151 3.88 -2.77 -7.04
CA ILE A 151 4.55 -3.86 -6.31
C ILE A 151 4.29 -5.25 -6.91
N SER A 152 3.22 -5.41 -7.71
CA SER A 152 2.76 -6.69 -8.26
C SER A 152 3.79 -7.39 -9.13
N SER A 153 4.61 -6.63 -9.86
CA SER A 153 5.69 -7.18 -10.70
C SER A 153 6.65 -8.08 -9.91
N HIS A 154 6.92 -7.73 -8.65
CA HIS A 154 7.85 -8.41 -7.76
C HIS A 154 7.17 -9.40 -6.78
N LEU A 155 5.84 -9.55 -6.83
CA LEU A 155 5.11 -10.51 -5.97
C LEU A 155 5.06 -11.93 -6.57
N TRP A 156 5.30 -12.08 -7.87
CA TRP A 156 5.24 -13.40 -8.51
C TRP A 156 6.49 -14.23 -8.18
N ALA A 157 6.32 -15.38 -7.50
CA ALA A 157 7.38 -16.30 -7.10
C ALA A 157 8.30 -16.87 -8.22
N MET A 158 7.90 -16.80 -9.49
CA MET A 158 8.70 -17.21 -10.66
C MET A 158 9.50 -16.04 -11.26
N ASN A 159 9.27 -14.82 -10.77
CA ASN A 159 10.11 -13.68 -11.11
C ASN A 159 11.46 -13.84 -10.39
N ARG A 160 12.56 -13.63 -11.10
CA ARG A 160 13.91 -13.61 -10.50
C ARG A 160 14.11 -12.49 -9.50
N HIS A 161 13.30 -11.45 -9.60
CA HIS A 161 13.28 -10.30 -8.69
C HIS A 161 12.10 -10.37 -7.72
N ALA A 162 11.60 -11.57 -7.41
CA ALA A 162 10.57 -11.73 -6.40
C ALA A 162 11.10 -11.33 -5.02
N TYR A 163 10.25 -10.75 -4.17
CA TYR A 163 10.64 -10.42 -2.79
C TYR A 163 11.04 -11.68 -2.04
N GLY A 164 12.32 -11.76 -1.68
CA GLY A 164 12.89 -12.86 -0.90
C GLY A 164 12.63 -12.71 0.60
N THR A 165 12.40 -11.47 1.06
CA THR A 165 12.16 -11.11 2.46
C THR A 165 11.08 -10.02 2.57
N ILE A 166 10.55 -9.84 3.77
CA ILE A 166 9.62 -8.73 4.03
C ILE A 166 10.32 -7.37 4.00
N ASP A 167 11.60 -7.33 4.37
CA ASP A 167 12.39 -6.11 4.41
C ASP A 167 12.60 -5.54 3.00
N GLU A 168 12.83 -6.40 1.99
CA GLU A 168 12.90 -5.97 0.58
C GLU A 168 11.59 -5.31 0.10
N LEU A 169 10.43 -5.81 0.56
CA LEU A 169 9.15 -5.19 0.25
C LEU A 169 9.01 -3.82 0.93
N TYR A 170 9.48 -3.70 2.18
CA TYR A 170 9.48 -2.42 2.89
C TYR A 170 10.41 -1.40 2.26
N GLU A 171 11.62 -1.80 1.87
CA GLU A 171 12.58 -0.93 1.17
C GLU A 171 11.99 -0.40 -0.14
N TYR A 172 11.36 -1.27 -0.93
CA TYR A 172 10.73 -0.85 -2.18
C TYR A 172 9.55 0.11 -1.96
N LEU A 173 8.71 -0.17 -0.96
CA LEU A 173 7.62 0.72 -0.60
C LEU A 173 8.11 2.08 -0.07
N GLU A 174 9.21 2.10 0.70
CA GLU A 174 9.82 3.32 1.24
C GLU A 174 10.48 4.13 0.11
N GLU A 175 11.06 3.49 -0.90
CA GLU A 175 11.57 4.18 -2.09
C GLU A 175 10.46 4.89 -2.89
N LEU A 176 9.29 4.26 -2.99
CA LEU A 176 8.15 4.77 -3.74
C LEU A 176 7.38 5.86 -2.98
N TYR A 177 7.12 5.65 -1.68
CA TYR A 177 6.17 6.44 -0.90
C TYR A 177 6.77 7.09 0.35
N GLY A 178 8.00 6.70 0.72
CA GLY A 178 8.71 7.31 1.83
C GLY A 178 9.03 8.77 1.55
N ASN A 179 8.91 9.61 2.56
CA ASN A 179 9.32 10.99 2.46
C ASN A 179 10.85 11.12 2.63
N PRO A 180 11.63 11.45 1.58
CA PRO A 180 13.09 11.54 1.67
C PRO A 180 13.56 12.68 2.58
N ASN A 181 12.69 13.67 2.85
CA ASN A 181 12.99 14.86 3.64
C ASN A 181 12.37 14.81 5.05
N LYS A 182 12.00 13.64 5.58
CA LYS A 182 11.39 13.45 6.92
C LYS A 182 12.01 14.33 8.00
N LYS A 183 13.34 14.30 8.14
CA LYS A 183 14.08 15.06 9.16
C LYS A 183 13.99 16.58 8.96
N ARG A 184 14.08 17.04 7.70
CA ARG A 184 13.99 18.47 7.37
C ARG A 184 12.59 19.00 7.63
N ASN A 185 11.57 18.24 7.22
CA ASN A 185 10.17 18.60 7.41
C ASN A 185 9.81 18.64 8.91
N ALA A 186 10.27 17.66 9.69
CA ALA A 186 10.08 17.65 11.15
C ALA A 186 10.72 18.87 11.84
N ARG A 187 11.95 19.24 11.43
CA ARG A 187 12.62 20.45 11.94
C ARG A 187 11.86 21.72 11.58
N GLN A 188 11.35 21.82 10.36
CA GLN A 188 10.58 22.98 9.92
C GLN A 188 9.26 23.08 10.70
N ALA A 189 8.51 21.97 10.82
CA ALA A 189 7.28 21.93 11.59
C ALA A 189 7.48 22.33 13.06
N PHE A 190 8.59 21.91 13.67
CA PHE A 190 8.95 22.33 15.03
C PHE A 190 9.18 23.85 15.13
N LYS A 191 9.88 24.45 14.16
CA LYS A 191 10.09 25.90 14.11
C LYS A 191 8.78 26.65 13.90
N ASP A 192 7.93 26.18 12.99
CA ASP A 192 6.64 26.80 12.69
C ASP A 192 5.69 26.74 13.89
N LEU A 193 5.70 25.64 14.65
CA LEU A 193 4.98 25.51 15.92
C LEU A 193 5.50 26.45 17.01
N ALA A 194 6.81 26.64 17.08
CA ALA A 194 7.42 27.56 18.04
C ALA A 194 7.05 29.03 17.74
N MET A 195 6.99 29.41 16.45
CA MET A 195 6.65 30.79 16.06
C MET A 195 5.15 31.12 16.10
N ARG A 196 4.24 30.14 16.11
CA ARG A 196 2.78 30.37 16.25
C ARG A 196 2.29 30.49 17.70
N LYS A 197 3.18 30.29 18.67
CA LYS A 197 2.87 30.38 20.11
C LYS A 197 3.14 31.76 20.72
N GLU A 198 3.52 32.74 19.90
CA GLU A 198 3.62 34.17 20.24
C GLU A 198 2.39 34.93 19.73
#